data_AF-F7M9Y8-F1
#
_entry.id   AF-F7M9Y8-F1
#
_cell.length_a   1.000
_cell.length_b   1.000
_cell.length_c   1.000
_cell.angle_alpha   90.00
_cell.angle_beta   90.00
_cell.angle_gamma   90.00
#
_symmetry.space_group_name_H-M   'P 1'
#
loop_
_entity.id
_entity.type
_entity.pdbx_description
1 polymer ?
#
loop_
_entity_poly.entity_id
_entity_poly.type
_entity_poly.pdbx_seq_one_letter_code
_entity_poly.pdbx_strand_id
1 'polypeptide(L)'
;MRIISILTFVLFFSLFSVYAEDGSALWLRYSTGAKAIIMNKKQSPTLNIAVSELRNFWQGGIPITLEIQKNKELRALGNDGYIIRASKDGNHLTITSSG
;
A
#
# COMPACT_ATOMS: atom_id res chain seq x y z
N MET A 1 -35.62 25.70 -33.91
CA MET A 1 -35.73 24.22 -33.80
C MET A 1 -34.40 23.49 -33.97
N ARG A 2 -33.67 23.63 -35.11
CA ARG A 2 -32.44 22.86 -35.38
C ARG A 2 -31.29 23.08 -34.39
N ILE A 3 -30.98 24.33 -34.03
CA ILE A 3 -29.90 24.66 -33.08
C ILE A 3 -30.23 24.19 -31.66
N ILE A 4 -31.47 24.41 -31.23
CA ILE A 4 -31.96 23.98 -29.91
C ILE A 4 -31.86 22.45 -29.79
N SER A 5 -32.24 21.72 -30.84
CA SER A 5 -32.14 20.25 -30.90
C SER A 5 -30.68 19.75 -30.82
N ILE A 6 -29.74 20.46 -31.45
CA ILE A 6 -28.30 20.12 -31.37
C ILE A 6 -27.79 20.39 -29.96
N LEU A 7 -28.15 21.53 -29.37
CA LEU A 7 -27.73 21.88 -28.01
C LEU A 7 -28.24 20.88 -26.97
N THR A 8 -29.51 20.47 -27.07
CA THR A 8 -30.09 19.45 -26.16
C THR A 8 -29.43 18.10 -26.33
N PHE A 9 -29.03 17.72 -27.56
CA PHE A 9 -28.33 16.48 -27.83
C PHE A 9 -26.92 16.48 -27.22
N VAL A 10 -26.14 17.55 -27.43
CA VAL A 10 -24.80 17.69 -26.83
C VAL A 10 -24.87 17.69 -25.29
N LEU A 11 -25.85 18.40 -24.72
CA LEU A 11 -26.05 18.43 -23.27
C LEU A 11 -26.40 17.04 -22.72
N PHE A 12 -27.27 16.29 -23.40
CA PHE A 12 -27.64 14.93 -23.01
C PHE A 12 -26.43 13.98 -23.00
N PHE A 13 -25.58 14.01 -24.02
CA PHE A 13 -24.38 13.15 -24.09
C PHE A 13 -23.29 13.54 -23.10
N SER A 14 -23.19 14.82 -22.71
CA SER A 14 -22.25 15.26 -21.67
C SER A 14 -22.54 14.65 -20.29
N LEU A 15 -23.78 14.23 -20.03
CA LEU A 15 -24.19 13.61 -18.77
C LEU A 15 -23.79 12.13 -18.66
N PHE A 16 -23.41 11.47 -19.76
CA PHE A 16 -23.03 10.04 -19.79
C PHE A 16 -21.52 9.81 -19.67
N SER A 17 -20.71 10.84 -19.48
CA SER A 17 -19.27 10.71 -19.28
C SER A 17 -18.94 10.37 -17.82
N VAL A 18 -19.40 9.22 -17.34
CA VAL A 18 -19.00 8.68 -16.03
C VAL A 18 -17.83 7.73 -16.26
N TYR A 19 -16.66 8.10 -15.75
CA TYR A 19 -15.48 7.24 -15.75
C TYR A 19 -15.57 6.28 -14.56
N ALA A 20 -15.60 4.97 -14.84
CA ALA A 20 -15.39 3.94 -13.84
C ALA A 20 -13.95 3.45 -13.94
N GLU A 21 -13.29 3.28 -12.81
CA GLU A 21 -12.00 2.58 -12.75
C GLU A 21 -12.15 1.12 -13.18
N ASP A 22 -11.10 0.49 -13.72
CA ASP A 22 -11.15 -0.90 -14.18
C ASP A 22 -11.34 -1.95 -13.05
N GLY A 23 -11.13 -1.55 -11.79
CA GLY A 23 -11.30 -2.38 -10.61
C GLY A 23 -10.19 -3.41 -10.35
N SER A 24 -9.19 -3.53 -11.23
CA SER A 24 -8.10 -4.52 -11.14
C SER A 24 -7.25 -4.38 -9.87
N ALA A 25 -7.09 -3.15 -9.37
CA ALA A 25 -6.35 -2.86 -8.14
C ALA A 25 -7.10 -3.28 -6.85
N LEU A 26 -8.39 -3.63 -6.92
CA LEU A 26 -9.22 -3.98 -5.78
C LEU A 26 -9.13 -2.93 -4.66
N TRP A 27 -8.68 -3.34 -3.46
CA TRP A 27 -8.46 -2.46 -2.30
C TRP A 27 -7.05 -1.87 -2.24
N LEU A 28 -6.12 -2.28 -3.11
CA LEU A 28 -4.74 -1.79 -3.17
C LEU A 28 -4.67 -0.49 -3.99
N ARG A 29 -5.47 0.49 -3.58
CA ARG A 29 -5.58 1.81 -4.22
C ARG A 29 -4.49 2.72 -3.65
N TYR A 30 -3.29 2.58 -4.19
CA TYR A 30 -2.13 3.33 -3.72
C TYR A 30 -2.27 4.82 -4.04
N SER A 31 -2.45 5.66 -3.01
CA SER A 31 -2.36 7.10 -3.19
C SER A 31 -0.89 7.54 -3.21
N THR A 32 -0.63 8.65 -3.88
CA THR A 32 0.69 9.28 -3.87
C THR A 32 0.97 9.84 -2.48
N GLY A 33 2.13 9.51 -1.91
CA GLY A 33 2.49 9.86 -0.53
C GLY A 33 3.99 9.85 -0.30
N ALA A 34 4.41 10.19 0.93
CA ALA A 34 5.81 10.20 1.32
C ALA A 34 6.37 8.77 1.36
N LYS A 35 7.42 8.51 0.58
CA LYS A 35 8.07 7.20 0.53
C LYS A 35 8.90 6.95 1.79
N ALA A 36 8.80 5.74 2.32
CA ALA A 36 9.62 5.29 3.45
C ALA A 36 10.96 4.69 3.01
N ILE A 37 11.98 4.88 3.84
CA ILE A 37 13.24 4.14 3.74
C ILE A 37 13.01 2.75 4.37
N ILE A 38 13.20 1.69 3.57
CA ILE A 38 13.04 0.31 4.03
C ILE A 38 14.41 -0.33 4.24
N MET A 39 14.68 -0.78 5.46
CA MET A 39 15.87 -1.51 5.85
C MET A 39 15.53 -2.99 6.05
N ASN A 40 16.37 -3.89 5.55
CA ASN A 40 16.22 -5.33 5.77
C ASN A 40 17.55 -5.95 6.21
N LYS A 41 17.50 -6.84 7.20
CA LYS A 41 18.69 -7.55 7.69
C LYS A 41 18.98 -8.84 6.94
N LYS A 42 18.01 -9.36 6.18
CA LYS A 42 18.10 -10.59 5.41
C LYS A 42 17.51 -10.41 4.02
N GLN A 43 17.96 -11.23 3.07
CA GLN A 43 17.44 -11.27 1.72
C GLN A 43 16.75 -12.62 1.46
N SER A 44 15.55 -12.57 0.88
CA SER A 44 14.82 -13.72 0.35
C SER A 44 13.84 -13.24 -0.72
N PRO A 45 13.35 -14.11 -1.62
CA PRO A 45 12.36 -13.71 -2.62
C PRO A 45 11.13 -13.03 -1.99
N THR A 46 10.58 -13.60 -0.91
CA THR A 46 9.44 -13.03 -0.18
C THR A 46 9.77 -11.68 0.45
N LEU A 47 10.94 -11.54 1.09
CA LEU A 47 11.37 -10.27 1.67
C LEU A 47 11.56 -9.20 0.59
N ASN A 48 12.07 -9.55 -0.58
CA ASN A 48 12.25 -8.61 -1.68
C ASN A 48 10.90 -8.05 -2.17
N ILE A 49 9.86 -8.89 -2.24
CA ILE A 49 8.49 -8.45 -2.55
C ILE A 49 7.99 -7.50 -1.46
N ALA A 50 8.10 -7.88 -0.19
CA ALA A 50 7.67 -7.02 0.93
C ALA A 50 8.40 -5.66 0.96
N VAL A 51 9.72 -5.65 0.68
CA VAL A 51 10.50 -4.41 0.55
C VAL A 51 9.99 -3.56 -0.61
N SER A 52 9.71 -4.18 -1.76
CA SER A 52 9.19 -3.48 -2.95
C SER A 52 7.84 -2.82 -2.65
N GLU A 53 6.89 -3.56 -2.09
CA GLU A 53 5.56 -3.07 -1.74
C GLU A 53 5.64 -1.88 -0.76
N LEU A 54 6.37 -2.05 0.34
CA LEU A 54 6.50 -1.00 1.35
C LEU A 54 7.23 0.23 0.80
N ARG A 55 8.29 0.05 0.01
CA ARG A 55 9.03 1.18 -0.56
C ARG A 55 8.20 2.00 -1.53
N ASN A 56 7.36 1.34 -2.33
CA ASN A 56 6.59 2.00 -3.37
C ASN A 56 5.31 2.64 -2.85
N PHE A 57 4.67 2.03 -1.84
CA PHE A 57 3.30 2.35 -1.51
C PHE A 57 3.05 2.68 -0.03
N TRP A 58 4.03 2.51 0.86
CA TRP A 58 3.89 2.98 2.23
C TRP A 58 3.86 4.50 2.30
N GLN A 59 2.89 5.06 3.01
CA GLN A 59 2.62 6.51 3.03
C GLN A 59 3.08 7.20 4.31
N GLY A 60 3.48 6.43 5.33
CA GLY A 60 3.85 7.00 6.63
C GLY A 60 5.14 7.82 6.63
N GLY A 61 5.95 7.77 5.55
CA GLY A 61 7.22 8.51 5.41
C GLY A 61 8.34 8.14 6.40
N ILE A 62 8.01 7.42 7.48
CA ILE A 62 8.96 7.01 8.50
C ILE A 62 9.73 5.75 8.08
N PRO A 63 11.02 5.63 8.45
CA PRO A 63 11.81 4.43 8.18
C PRO A 63 11.20 3.16 8.78
N ILE A 64 11.31 2.06 8.03
CA ILE A 64 10.82 0.73 8.45
C ILE A 64 11.96 -0.27 8.40
N THR A 65 12.13 -1.07 9.45
CA THR A 65 13.03 -2.24 9.44
C THR A 65 12.24 -3.54 9.36
N LEU A 66 12.59 -4.39 8.40
CA LEU A 66 12.11 -5.76 8.29
C LEU A 66 13.10 -6.74 8.90
N GLU A 67 12.63 -7.56 9.84
CA GLU A 67 13.47 -8.53 10.55
C GLU A 67 12.83 -9.91 10.69
N ILE A 68 13.67 -10.94 10.55
CA ILE A 68 13.27 -12.33 10.83
C ILE A 68 13.99 -12.79 12.09
N GLN A 69 13.23 -12.95 13.18
CA GLN A 69 13.72 -13.29 14.51
C GLN A 69 13.02 -14.52 15.07
N LYS A 70 13.78 -15.41 15.72
CA LYS A 70 13.23 -16.61 16.37
C LYS A 70 13.09 -16.39 17.87
N ASN A 71 12.09 -15.62 18.29
CA ASN A 71 11.77 -15.41 19.71
C ASN A 71 10.48 -16.15 20.11
N LYS A 72 10.24 -16.32 21.41
CA LYS A 72 9.08 -17.08 21.94
C LYS A 72 7.75 -16.43 21.55
N GLU A 73 7.70 -15.11 21.52
CA GLU A 73 6.50 -14.32 21.20
C GLU A 73 6.07 -14.53 19.74
N LEU A 74 7.00 -14.37 18.80
CA LEU A 74 6.76 -14.58 17.37
C LEU A 74 6.38 -16.02 17.05
N ARG A 75 6.99 -17.01 17.73
CA ARG A 75 6.60 -18.42 17.58
C ARG A 75 5.16 -18.68 18.03
N ALA A 76 4.67 -17.95 19.03
CA ALA A 76 3.30 -18.09 19.51
C ALA A 76 2.26 -17.55 18.50
N LEU A 77 2.68 -16.71 17.54
CA LEU A 77 1.82 -16.20 16.47
C LEU A 77 1.66 -17.18 15.30
N GLY A 78 2.35 -18.32 15.32
CA GLY A 78 2.38 -19.28 14.22
C GLY A 78 3.33 -18.85 13.08
N ASN A 79 3.32 -19.62 12.00
CA ASN A 79 4.30 -19.48 10.92
C ASN A 79 4.16 -18.18 10.11
N ASP A 80 2.93 -17.69 9.95
CA ASP A 80 2.63 -16.47 9.18
C ASP A 80 2.48 -15.23 10.06
N GLY A 81 2.69 -15.39 11.37
CA GLY A 81 2.56 -14.33 12.35
C GLY A 81 3.63 -13.26 12.21
N TYR A 82 3.25 -12.01 12.48
CA TYR A 82 4.16 -10.87 12.53
C TYR A 82 3.74 -9.85 13.59
N ILE A 83 4.69 -9.02 13.98
CA ILE A 83 4.49 -7.92 14.93
C ILE A 83 4.97 -6.63 14.27
N ILE A 84 4.16 -5.58 14.37
CA ILE A 84 4.54 -4.21 14.01
C ILE A 84 4.72 -3.41 15.31
N ARG A 85 5.87 -2.77 15.47
CA ARG A 85 6.17 -1.92 16.62
C ARG A 85 6.69 -0.57 16.16
N ALA A 86 6.19 0.48 16.78
CA ALA A 86 6.80 1.80 16.70
C ALA A 86 7.91 1.93 17.74
N SER A 87 8.95 2.67 17.41
CA SER A 87 9.93 3.15 18.38
C SER A 87 9.27 4.08 19.39
N LYS A 88 9.89 4.25 20.57
CA LYS A 88 9.35 5.11 21.65
C LYS A 88 9.14 6.56 21.22
N ASP A 89 9.95 7.05 20.28
CA ASP A 89 9.87 8.39 19.70
C ASP A 89 8.93 8.48 18.48
N GLY A 90 8.36 7.35 18.03
CA GLY A 90 7.41 7.30 16.90
C GLY A 90 8.03 7.49 15.51
N ASN A 91 9.35 7.67 15.43
CA ASN A 91 10.04 8.00 14.16
C ASN A 91 10.51 6.77 13.39
N HIS A 92 10.24 5.56 13.88
CA HIS A 92 10.71 4.32 13.28
C HIS A 92 9.72 3.19 13.50
N LEU A 93 9.50 2.35 12.47
CA LEU A 93 8.74 1.12 12.59
C LEU A 93 9.62 -0.11 12.42
N THR A 94 9.33 -1.16 13.18
CA THR A 94 9.93 -2.47 12.99
C THR A 94 8.82 -3.49 12.74
N ILE A 95 8.96 -4.27 11.67
CA ILE A 95 8.10 -5.39 11.34
C ILE A 95 8.93 -6.67 11.50
N THR A 96 8.52 -7.51 12.45
CA THR A 96 9.22 -8.76 12.79
C THR A 96 8.34 -9.97 12.57
N SER A 97 8.90 -11.03 11.99
CA SER A 97 8.26 -12.36 11.87
C SER A 97 9.24 -13.48 12.26
N SER A 98 8.74 -14.67 12.57
CA SER A 98 9.58 -15.87 12.80
C SER A 98 10.26 -16.38 11.53
N GLY A 99 9.70 -16.05 10.37
CA GLY A 99 10.16 -16.47 9.05
C GLY A 99 9.83 -17.91 8.69
#